data_AF-A0A195FRE4-F1
#
_entry.id   AF-A0A195FRE4-F1
#
_cell.length_a   1.000
_cell.length_b   1.000
_cell.length_c   1.000
_cell.angle_alpha   90.00
_cell.angle_beta   90.00
_cell.angle_gamma   90.00
#
_symmetry.space_group_name_H-M   'P 1'
#
loop_
_entity.id
_entity.type
_entity.pdbx_description
1 polymer ?
#
loop_
_entity_poly.entity_id
_entity_poly.type
_entity_poly.pdbx_seq_one_letter_code
_entity_poly.pdbx_strand_id
1 'polypeptide(L)'
;MISRGLSLLKIAHRSSQSKYAATNLRSLRLSHSGHVYRNIGMAEEKKWVYIAEFFGGVMWWWILWHFWHDFGHIVGEFPYQDPSKWTDEELGIPSDDYSEPAIRTL
;
A
#
# COMPACT_ATOMS: atom_id res chain seq x y z
N MET A 1 -31.51 -24.63 -37.22
CA MET A 1 -32.30 -24.48 -35.97
C MET A 1 -31.51 -23.77 -34.85
N ILE A 2 -30.62 -22.82 -35.17
CA ILE A 2 -29.66 -22.24 -34.18
C ILE A 2 -30.05 -20.81 -33.75
N SER A 3 -30.93 -20.12 -34.49
CA SER A 3 -31.18 -18.68 -34.26
C SER A 3 -32.08 -18.36 -33.06
N ARG A 4 -32.88 -19.31 -32.56
CA ARG A 4 -33.82 -19.08 -31.44
C ARG A 4 -33.21 -19.39 -30.06
N GLY A 5 -32.13 -20.15 -30.01
CA GLY A 5 -31.44 -20.51 -28.75
C GLY A 5 -30.72 -19.33 -28.12
N LEU A 6 -30.04 -18.49 -28.93
CA LEU A 6 -29.33 -17.31 -28.43
C LEU A 6 -30.27 -16.24 -27.85
N SER A 7 -31.47 -16.07 -28.41
CA SER A 7 -32.46 -15.14 -27.86
C SER A 7 -32.93 -15.56 -26.47
N LEU A 8 -33.13 -16.86 -26.25
CA LEU A 8 -33.52 -17.39 -24.95
C LEU A 8 -32.37 -17.31 -23.94
N LEU A 9 -31.14 -17.60 -24.37
CA LEU A 9 -29.94 -17.45 -23.54
C LEU A 9 -29.75 -16.00 -23.09
N LYS A 10 -29.96 -15.01 -23.97
CA LYS A 10 -29.91 -13.58 -23.60
C LYS A 10 -30.98 -13.19 -22.58
N ILE A 11 -32.20 -13.73 -22.73
CA ILE A 11 -33.30 -13.46 -21.79
C ILE A 11 -33.02 -14.11 -20.43
N ALA A 12 -32.56 -15.35 -20.40
CA ALA A 12 -32.19 -16.06 -19.18
C ALA A 12 -30.98 -15.42 -18.48
N HIS A 13 -29.98 -14.95 -19.24
CA HIS A 13 -28.87 -14.18 -18.69
C HIS A 13 -29.36 -12.87 -18.08
N ARG A 14 -30.27 -12.15 -18.76
CA ARG A 14 -30.85 -10.89 -18.25
C ARG A 14 -31.70 -11.11 -16.99
N SER A 15 -32.44 -12.21 -16.89
CA SER A 15 -33.21 -12.53 -15.68
C SER A 15 -32.31 -13.02 -14.53
N SER A 16 -31.20 -13.71 -14.82
CA SER A 16 -30.22 -14.10 -13.79
C SER A 16 -29.46 -12.91 -13.19
N GLN A 17 -29.38 -11.77 -13.88
CA GLN A 17 -28.83 -10.52 -13.33
C GLN A 17 -29.81 -9.84 -12.35
N SER A 18 -31.08 -10.26 -12.32
CA SER A 18 -32.13 -9.78 -11.41
C SER A 18 -32.16 -10.53 -10.07
N LYS A 19 -31.01 -11.01 -9.57
CA LYS A 19 -30.93 -11.67 -8.24
C LYS A 19 -31.05 -10.68 -7.08
N TYR A 20 -30.96 -9.39 -7.33
CA TYR A 20 -31.27 -8.36 -6.34
C TYR A 20 -32.77 -8.05 -6.40
N ALA A 21 -33.55 -8.76 -5.59
CA ALA A 21 -34.93 -8.39 -5.31
C ALA A 21 -34.99 -6.92 -4.93
N ALA A 22 -35.93 -6.17 -5.51
CA ALA A 22 -36.08 -4.74 -5.39
C ALA A 22 -35.99 -4.27 -3.92
N THR A 23 -34.79 -3.83 -3.51
CA THR A 23 -34.58 -3.16 -2.24
C THR A 23 -35.14 -1.75 -2.39
N ASN A 24 -36.36 -1.56 -1.87
CA ASN A 24 -37.05 -0.29 -1.72
C ASN A 24 -37.25 0.53 -3.01
N LEU A 25 -38.43 0.39 -3.62
CA LEU A 25 -38.96 1.26 -4.67
C LEU A 25 -39.31 2.67 -4.15
N ARG A 26 -38.43 3.30 -3.39
CA ARG A 26 -38.54 4.74 -3.14
C ARG A 26 -37.96 5.41 -4.37
N SER A 27 -38.77 6.17 -5.10
CA SER A 27 -38.27 7.03 -6.16
C SER A 27 -37.36 8.10 -5.53
N LEU A 28 -36.10 7.76 -5.32
CA LEU A 28 -35.08 8.75 -5.00
C LEU A 28 -34.98 9.61 -6.26
N ARG A 29 -35.51 10.83 -6.18
CA ARG A 29 -35.28 11.86 -7.18
C ARG A 29 -33.78 12.11 -7.17
N LEU A 30 -33.05 11.39 -8.03
CA LEU A 30 -31.63 11.57 -8.31
C LEU A 30 -31.48 12.94 -8.99
N SER A 31 -31.60 13.99 -8.19
CA SER A 31 -31.19 15.33 -8.57
C SER A 31 -29.70 15.28 -8.83
N HIS A 32 -29.32 15.56 -10.06
CA HIS A 32 -27.96 15.46 -10.62
C HIS A 32 -26.93 16.36 -9.90
N SER A 33 -27.34 17.23 -8.98
CA SER A 33 -26.46 17.95 -8.05
C SER A 33 -27.29 18.48 -6.88
N GLY A 34 -27.56 17.65 -5.88
CA GLY A 34 -28.37 18.05 -4.71
C GLY A 34 -27.66 17.72 -3.41
N HIS A 35 -27.55 18.71 -2.52
CA HIS A 35 -27.17 18.48 -1.13
C HIS A 35 -28.14 17.50 -0.48
N VAL A 36 -27.61 16.44 0.13
CA VAL A 36 -28.38 15.44 0.87
C VAL A 36 -28.16 15.65 2.36
N TYR A 37 -29.23 15.71 3.15
CA TYR A 37 -29.15 15.84 4.60
C TYR A 37 -29.40 14.49 5.28
N ARG A 38 -28.56 14.13 6.27
CA ARG A 38 -28.65 12.89 7.08
C ARG A 38 -28.65 11.57 6.28
N ASN A 39 -28.04 11.57 5.10
CA ASN A 39 -27.78 10.34 4.35
C ASN A 39 -26.32 10.30 3.91
N ILE A 40 -25.77 9.11 3.70
CA ILE A 40 -24.49 8.93 3.01
C ILE A 40 -24.70 9.55 1.63
N GLY A 41 -23.85 10.52 1.26
CA GLY A 41 -24.02 11.35 0.07
C GLY A 41 -24.29 10.53 -1.19
N MET A 42 -24.95 11.15 -2.17
CA MET A 42 -25.28 10.54 -3.47
C MET A 42 -24.11 9.68 -3.96
N ALA A 43 -24.39 8.44 -4.38
CA ALA A 43 -23.40 7.49 -4.86
C ALA A 43 -22.37 8.21 -5.74
N GLU A 44 -21.12 8.25 -5.29
CA GLU A 44 -20.01 8.81 -6.08
C GLU A 44 -20.05 8.21 -7.48
N GLU A 45 -19.72 8.99 -8.51
CA GLU A 45 -19.65 8.42 -9.85
C GLU A 45 -18.76 7.17 -9.77
N LYS A 46 -19.25 6.02 -10.23
CA LYS A 46 -18.53 4.74 -10.12
C LYS A 46 -17.09 4.85 -10.65
N LYS A 47 -16.88 5.76 -11.61
CA LYS A 47 -15.57 6.17 -12.13
C LYS A 47 -14.60 6.58 -11.02
N TRP A 48 -15.00 7.44 -10.09
CA TRP A 48 -14.16 7.91 -8.99
C TRP A 48 -13.80 6.80 -8.01
N VAL A 49 -14.76 5.93 -7.70
CA VAL A 49 -14.50 4.74 -6.86
C VAL A 49 -13.46 3.83 -7.52
N TYR A 50 -13.63 3.52 -8.81
CA TYR A 50 -12.64 2.68 -9.53
C TYR A 50 -11.27 3.34 -9.63
N ILE A 51 -11.22 4.66 -9.83
CA ILE A 51 -9.96 5.41 -9.84
C ILE A 51 -9.29 5.35 -8.46
N ALA A 52 -10.05 5.54 -7.38
CA ALA A 52 -9.54 5.47 -6.01
C ALA A 52 -9.00 4.05 -5.69
N GLU A 53 -9.73 3.00 -6.06
CA GLU A 53 -9.30 1.62 -5.90
C GLU A 53 -8.04 1.30 -6.72
N PHE A 54 -7.95 1.80 -7.95
CA PHE A 54 -6.78 1.64 -8.81
C PHE A 54 -5.54 2.29 -8.20
N PHE A 55 -5.63 3.54 -7.75
CA PHE A 55 -4.51 4.22 -7.10
C PHE A 55 -4.11 3.55 -5.78
N GLY A 56 -5.09 3.10 -4.98
CA GLY A 56 -4.81 2.33 -3.77
C GLY A 56 -4.08 1.02 -4.07
N GLY A 57 -4.48 0.31 -5.14
CA GLY A 57 -3.82 -0.90 -5.60
C GLY A 57 -2.40 -0.65 -6.10
N VAL A 58 -2.19 0.40 -6.90
CA VAL A 58 -0.86 0.80 -7.41
C VAL A 58 0.08 1.17 -6.26
N MET A 59 -0.40 1.90 -5.25
CA MET A 59 0.38 2.26 -4.06
C MET A 59 0.87 1.01 -3.32
N TRP A 60 -0.02 0.06 -3.02
CA TRP A 60 0.36 -1.16 -2.31
C TRP A 60 1.26 -2.08 -3.14
N TRP A 61 0.97 -2.20 -4.44
CA TRP A 61 1.85 -2.92 -5.36
C TRP A 61 3.26 -2.33 -5.37
N TRP A 62 3.39 -1.00 -5.43
CA TRP A 62 4.68 -0.30 -5.42
C TRP A 62 5.47 -0.55 -4.13
N ILE A 63 4.81 -0.47 -2.98
CA ILE A 63 5.42 -0.73 -1.66
C ILE A 63 5.93 -2.17 -1.59
N LEU A 64 5.10 -3.15 -1.96
CA LEU A 64 5.47 -4.56 -1.91
C LEU A 64 6.59 -4.90 -2.91
N TRP A 65 6.56 -4.28 -4.09
CA TRP A 65 7.60 -4.44 -5.09
C TRP A 65 8.94 -3.90 -4.60
N HIS A 66 8.99 -2.69 -4.04
CA HIS A 66 10.22 -2.11 -3.46
C HIS A 66 10.68 -2.86 -2.22
N PHE A 67 9.75 -3.36 -1.41
CA PHE A 67 10.11 -4.16 -0.25
C PHE A 67 10.84 -5.45 -0.64
N TRP A 68 10.48 -6.06 -1.77
CA TRP A 68 11.17 -7.25 -2.28
C TRP A 68 12.49 -6.91 -2.97
N HIS A 69 12.54 -5.86 -3.80
CA HIS A 69 13.73 -5.51 -4.58
C HIS A 69 14.81 -4.76 -3.79
N ASP A 70 14.41 -3.87 -2.87
CA ASP A 70 15.28 -2.94 -2.16
C ASP A 70 15.20 -3.12 -0.63
N PHE A 71 15.13 -4.37 -0.16
CA PHE A 71 15.08 -4.69 1.27
C PHE A 71 16.28 -4.12 2.07
N GLY A 72 17.43 -3.97 1.42
CA GLY A 72 18.65 -3.39 2.00
C GLY A 72 18.49 -1.95 2.50
N HIS A 73 17.62 -1.15 1.87
CA HIS A 73 17.36 0.22 2.32
C HIS A 73 16.59 0.28 3.65
N ILE A 74 15.84 -0.78 3.99
CA ILE A 74 15.04 -0.84 5.22
C ILE A 74 15.84 -1.48 6.36
N VAL A 75 16.64 -2.52 6.07
CA VAL A 75 17.37 -3.29 7.08
C VAL A 75 18.80 -2.82 7.31
N GLY A 76 19.32 -1.98 6.41
CA GLY A 76 20.70 -1.54 6.42
C GLY A 76 21.52 -2.36 5.44
N GLU A 77 22.13 -1.67 4.47
CA GLU A 77 22.97 -2.29 3.45
C GLU A 77 24.35 -2.72 4.00
N PHE A 78 24.78 -2.08 5.09
CA PHE A 78 26.06 -2.35 5.73
C PHE A 78 25.89 -3.15 7.01
N PRO A 79 26.69 -4.22 7.21
CA PRO A 79 26.70 -4.94 8.47
C PRO A 79 27.16 -4.00 9.58
N TYR A 80 26.44 -4.02 10.70
CA TYR A 80 26.82 -3.26 11.88
C TYR A 80 28.16 -3.79 12.42
N GLN A 81 29.18 -2.94 12.47
CA GLN A 81 30.46 -3.30 13.08
C GLN A 81 30.33 -3.26 14.59
N ASP A 82 30.67 -4.36 15.25
CA ASP A 82 30.68 -4.45 16.69
C ASP A 82 31.90 -3.68 17.23
N PRO A 83 31.70 -2.58 18.00
CA PRO A 83 32.79 -1.75 18.49
C PRO A 83 33.73 -2.50 19.44
N SER A 84 33.28 -3.61 20.05
CA SER A 84 34.12 -4.43 20.93
C SER A 84 35.18 -5.25 20.18
N LYS A 85 35.11 -5.34 18.85
CA LYS A 85 36.08 -6.08 18.02
C LYS A 85 37.24 -5.22 17.52
N TRP A 86 37.19 -3.91 17.72
CA TRP A 86 38.28 -3.02 17.36
C TRP A 86 39.46 -3.26 18.30
N THR A 87 40.65 -3.39 17.74
CA THR A 87 41.86 -3.61 18.53
C THR A 87 42.33 -2.29 19.14
N ASP A 88 42.93 -2.37 20.32
CA ASP A 88 43.47 -1.20 21.02
C ASP A 88 44.53 -0.44 20.18
N GLU A 89 45.21 -1.15 19.27
CA GLU A 89 46.14 -0.58 18.28
C GLU A 89 45.44 0.30 17.23
N GLU A 90 44.27 -0.11 16.70
CA GLU A 90 43.48 0.71 15.76
C GLU A 90 42.80 1.90 16.45
N LEU A 91 42.47 1.74 17.74
CA LEU A 91 41.85 2.76 18.56
C LEU A 91 42.86 3.75 19.16
N GLY A 92 44.17 3.48 19.00
CA GLY A 92 45.26 4.30 19.52
C GLY A 92 45.32 4.32 21.05
N ILE A 93 44.78 3.29 21.72
CA ILE A 93 44.86 3.15 23.16
C ILE A 93 46.24 2.58 23.48
N PRO A 94 47.12 3.35 24.15
CA PRO A 94 48.43 2.86 24.54
C PRO A 94 48.28 1.70 25.53
N SER A 95 49.15 0.69 25.42
CA SER A 95 49.23 -0.36 26.44
C SER A 95 49.66 0.22 27.79
N ASP A 96 49.25 -0.40 28.89
CA ASP A 96 49.60 0.08 30.24
C ASP A 96 51.12 0.12 30.50
N ASP A 97 51.91 -0.65 29.73
CA ASP A 97 53.38 -0.66 29.77
C ASP A 97 54.04 0.45 28.93
N TYR A 98 53.26 1.33 28.27
CA TYR A 98 53.77 2.39 27.43
C TYR A 98 54.39 3.52 28.27
N SER A 99 55.70 3.75 28.12
CA SER A 99 56.37 4.89 28.76
C SER A 99 55.95 6.19 28.08
N GLU A 100 55.09 6.98 28.71
CA GLU A 100 54.78 8.33 28.25
C GLU A 100 56.07 9.17 28.14
N PRO A 101 56.38 9.77 26.98
CA PRO A 101 57.51 10.69 26.87
C PRO A 101 57.23 11.92 27.73
N ALA A 102 58.16 12.27 28.62
CA ALA A 102 58.10 13.29 29.68
C ALA A 102 57.94 14.76 29.21
N ILE A 103 57.10 15.01 28.20
CA ILE A 103 56.95 16.31 27.53
C ILE A 103 55.63 17.01 27.93
N ARG A 104 54.69 16.33 28.61
CA ARG A 104 53.36 16.89 28.96
C ARG A 104 53.18 17.37 30.40
N THR A 105 54.20 17.31 31.24
CA THR A 105 54.17 17.91 32.59
C THR A 105 54.96 19.22 32.58
N LEU A 106 54.33 20.31 32.14
CA LEU A 106 54.72 21.68 32.48
C LEU A 106 53.58 22.34 33.24
#